data_AF-A0A432XAX6-F1
#
_entry.id   AF-A0A432XAX6-F1
#
_cell.length_a   1.000
_cell.length_b   1.000
_cell.length_c   1.000
_cell.angle_alpha   90.00
_cell.angle_beta   90.00
_cell.angle_gamma   90.00
#
_symmetry.space_group_name_H-M   'P 1'
#
loop_
_entity.id
_entity.type
_entity.pdbx_description
1 polymer ?
#
loop_
_entity_poly.entity_id
_entity_poly.type
_entity_poly.pdbx_seq_one_letter_code
_entity_poly.pdbx_strand_id
1 'polypeptide(L)'
;MRGNGFTTLWLLPILLGLMLLLLGLLARSEALRNSWYQQTVADNMASSAATLLAREMNLLAITNRALLANELTVAQLLGLASWFQMMKDVADRSAMASSWIPYLNAITRNIANVVQNIERPFYQVLQAVMYFQRMVTNALRATQWYARVGFAMTLPKTMEQIMAKHELPQSQRKWQLLHAPGIVPVPWLWWTYIPAQTSGSDQKLAHRLMLHSLDPFSKKRSYEWFDAVQIEVEKAGGARLQEANNGEWTWQSMDTVSIHVRGLLDSDEYPWGDGATYLGDEIADLSAQDFGQTSKINPTATKWGLSDQDSFAGGAQRFRYFNRESLEPDDWPSVIVVLPQAVAKAGVVYSRPSTWFPRADEQHEQANLFNSLWQSQLQSLSQFERTLLSTQYRYSHASF
;
A
#
# COMPACT_ATOMS: atom_id res chain seq x y z
N MET A 1 -43.18 29.89 -81.50
CA MET A 1 -42.48 28.99 -80.56
C MET A 1 -42.50 29.62 -79.16
N ARG A 2 -43.54 29.37 -78.37
CA ARG A 2 -43.74 29.88 -77.00
C ARG A 2 -44.25 28.71 -76.17
N GLY A 3 -43.38 28.04 -75.43
CA GLY A 3 -43.77 26.80 -74.71
C GLY A 3 -42.94 26.43 -73.48
N ASN A 4 -41.87 27.17 -73.13
CA ASN A 4 -40.91 26.70 -72.11
C ASN A 4 -40.81 27.60 -70.86
N GLY A 5 -41.71 28.59 -70.68
CA GLY A 5 -41.66 29.54 -69.56
C GLY A 5 -42.47 29.13 -68.32
N PHE A 6 -43.40 28.19 -68.45
CA PHE A 6 -44.32 27.81 -67.35
C PHE A 6 -43.68 26.79 -66.39
N THR A 7 -42.82 25.90 -66.88
CA THR A 7 -42.11 24.91 -66.04
C THR A 7 -41.04 25.55 -65.18
N THR A 8 -40.34 26.57 -65.68
CA THR A 8 -39.36 27.36 -64.92
C THR A 8 -39.99 28.16 -63.79
N LEU A 9 -41.22 28.66 -63.95
CA LEU A 9 -41.92 29.46 -62.94
C LEU A 9 -42.35 28.64 -61.72
N TRP A 10 -42.73 27.37 -61.91
CA TRP A 10 -43.09 26.44 -60.82
C TRP A 10 -41.88 25.73 -60.20
N LEU A 11 -40.80 25.54 -60.96
CA LEU A 11 -39.56 24.93 -60.45
C LEU A 11 -38.80 25.84 -59.49
N LEU A 12 -38.83 27.16 -59.69
CA LEU A 12 -38.14 28.14 -58.83
C LEU A 12 -38.54 28.07 -57.34
N PRO A 13 -39.83 28.14 -56.95
CA PRO A 13 -40.21 28.06 -55.54
C PRO A 13 -39.95 26.68 -54.92
N ILE A 14 -40.01 25.60 -55.71
CA ILE A 14 -39.68 24.24 -55.25
C ILE A 14 -38.17 24.12 -54.97
N LEU A 15 -37.33 24.62 -55.87
CA LEU A 15 -35.87 24.66 -55.67
C LEU A 15 -35.50 25.55 -54.48
N LEU A 16 -36.19 26.68 -54.30
CA LEU A 16 -35.98 27.58 -53.17
C LEU A 16 -36.41 26.91 -51.84
N GLY A 17 -37.52 26.17 -51.84
CA GLY A 17 -37.95 25.35 -50.71
C GLY A 17 -36.96 24.24 -50.36
N LEU A 18 -36.44 23.53 -51.37
CA LEU A 18 -35.39 22.52 -51.21
C LEU A 18 -34.09 23.11 -50.68
N MET A 19 -33.68 24.28 -51.19
CA MET A 19 -32.50 24.99 -50.71
C MET A 19 -32.64 25.41 -49.24
N LEU A 20 -33.80 25.94 -48.84
CA LEU A 20 -34.08 26.27 -47.43
C LEU A 20 -34.09 25.03 -46.53
N LEU A 21 -34.61 23.90 -47.00
CA LEU A 21 -34.57 22.62 -46.29
C LEU A 21 -33.13 22.12 -46.10
N LEU A 22 -32.32 22.16 -47.17
CA LEU A 22 -30.92 21.76 -47.13
C LEU A 22 -30.08 22.68 -46.22
N LEU A 23 -30.32 23.99 -46.26
CA LEU A 23 -29.68 24.95 -45.36
C LEU A 23 -30.07 24.70 -43.90
N GLY A 24 -31.35 24.42 -43.63
CA GLY A 24 -31.82 24.05 -42.30
C GLY A 24 -31.19 22.74 -41.79
N LEU A 25 -30.98 21.77 -42.68
CA LEU A 25 -30.32 20.50 -42.37
C LEU A 25 -28.82 20.68 -42.12
N LEU A 26 -28.14 21.51 -42.93
CA LEU A 26 -26.73 21.86 -42.78
C LEU A 26 -26.47 22.59 -41.46
N ALA A 27 -27.28 23.62 -41.13
CA ALA A 27 -27.15 24.34 -39.87
C ALA A 27 -27.32 23.41 -38.65
N ARG A 28 -28.26 22.46 -38.72
CA ARG A 28 -28.43 21.43 -37.68
C ARG A 28 -27.25 20.46 -37.63
N SER A 29 -26.68 20.10 -38.77
CA SER A 29 -25.52 19.20 -38.85
C SER A 29 -24.27 19.80 -38.22
N GLU A 30 -24.07 21.12 -38.35
CA GLU A 30 -22.95 21.84 -37.76
C GLU A 30 -23.10 21.94 -36.23
N ALA A 31 -24.31 22.25 -35.75
CA ALA A 31 -24.63 22.24 -34.32
C ALA A 31 -24.42 20.86 -33.68
N LEU A 32 -24.86 19.79 -34.36
CA LEU A 32 -24.61 18.42 -33.92
C LEU A 32 -23.10 18.15 -33.88
N ARG A 33 -22.36 18.45 -34.94
CA ARG A 33 -20.90 18.23 -35.01
C ARG A 33 -20.16 18.91 -33.86
N ASN A 34 -20.55 20.14 -33.52
CA ASN A 34 -19.95 20.87 -32.40
C ASN A 34 -20.21 20.20 -31.05
N SER A 35 -21.43 19.71 -30.81
CA SER A 35 -21.76 18.97 -29.58
C SER A 35 -21.00 17.64 -29.50
N TRP A 36 -20.94 16.87 -30.60
CA TRP A 36 -20.15 15.63 -30.66
C TRP A 36 -18.65 15.86 -30.42
N TYR A 37 -18.11 16.95 -30.97
CA TYR A 37 -16.72 17.32 -30.73
C TYR A 37 -16.48 17.71 -29.28
N GLN A 38 -17.36 18.52 -28.66
CA GLN A 38 -17.26 18.85 -27.23
C GLN A 38 -17.39 17.61 -26.34
N GLN A 39 -18.22 16.62 -26.72
CA GLN A 39 -18.30 15.35 -26.00
C GLN A 39 -16.97 14.59 -26.05
N THR A 40 -16.34 14.53 -27.23
CA THR A 40 -15.02 13.91 -27.39
C THR A 40 -13.97 14.61 -26.51
N VAL A 41 -13.99 15.95 -26.46
CA VAL A 41 -13.12 16.74 -25.57
C VAL A 41 -13.38 16.40 -24.10
N ALA A 42 -14.66 16.38 -23.70
CA ALA A 42 -15.07 16.05 -22.34
C ALA A 42 -14.60 14.65 -21.92
N ASP A 43 -14.82 13.65 -22.78
CA ASP A 43 -14.44 12.26 -22.53
C ASP A 43 -12.91 12.10 -22.42
N ASN A 44 -12.16 12.76 -23.30
CA ASN A 44 -10.70 12.78 -23.26
C ASN A 44 -10.18 13.40 -21.96
N MET A 45 -10.75 14.51 -21.52
CA MET A 45 -10.40 15.17 -20.26
C MET A 45 -10.76 14.28 -19.06
N ALA A 46 -11.98 13.77 -18.99
CA ALA A 46 -12.45 12.96 -17.88
C ALA A 46 -11.61 11.67 -17.75
N SER A 47 -11.43 10.93 -18.85
CA SER A 47 -10.60 9.72 -18.87
C SER A 47 -9.15 9.99 -18.45
N SER A 48 -8.57 11.11 -18.89
CA SER A 48 -7.22 11.52 -18.48
C SER A 48 -7.14 11.86 -16.99
N ALA A 49 -8.13 12.56 -16.44
CA ALA A 49 -8.21 12.86 -15.01
C ALA A 49 -8.32 11.58 -14.18
N ALA A 50 -9.23 10.66 -14.55
CA ALA A 50 -9.36 9.36 -13.91
C ALA A 50 -8.06 8.54 -13.98
N THR A 51 -7.32 8.63 -15.08
CA THR A 51 -6.02 7.96 -15.23
C THR A 51 -4.98 8.51 -14.25
N LEU A 52 -4.96 9.81 -14.01
CA LEU A 52 -4.09 10.43 -13.00
C LEU A 52 -4.47 9.96 -11.58
N LEU A 53 -5.77 9.94 -11.26
CA LEU A 53 -6.26 9.43 -9.97
C LEU A 53 -5.89 7.96 -9.75
N ALA A 54 -6.10 7.11 -10.75
CA ALA A 54 -5.74 5.70 -10.67
C ALA A 54 -4.22 5.49 -10.46
N ARG A 55 -3.40 6.30 -11.13
CA ARG A 55 -1.93 6.28 -10.94
C ARG A 55 -1.52 6.71 -9.53
N GLU A 56 -2.16 7.72 -8.97
CA GLU A 56 -1.92 8.12 -7.58
C GLU A 56 -2.26 6.98 -6.62
N MET A 57 -3.45 6.37 -6.75
CA MET A 57 -3.85 5.24 -5.90
C MET A 57 -2.90 4.05 -6.04
N ASN A 58 -2.44 3.75 -7.25
CA ASN A 58 -1.45 2.70 -7.49
C ASN A 58 -0.09 3.02 -6.86
N LEU A 59 0.36 4.27 -6.91
CA LEU A 59 1.59 4.70 -6.24
C LEU A 59 1.47 4.61 -4.72
N LEU A 60 0.32 5.02 -4.15
CA LEU A 60 0.02 4.84 -2.73
C LEU A 60 0.03 3.35 -2.37
N ALA A 61 -0.55 2.49 -3.20
CA ALA A 61 -0.56 1.05 -2.97
C ALA A 61 0.85 0.44 -2.94
N ILE A 62 1.69 0.76 -3.93
CA ILE A 62 3.07 0.26 -4.00
C ILE A 62 3.89 0.76 -2.81
N THR A 63 3.75 2.03 -2.44
CA THR A 63 4.48 2.61 -1.31
C THR A 63 4.01 2.06 0.03
N ASN A 64 2.71 1.83 0.23
CA ASN A 64 2.18 1.17 1.42
C ASN A 64 2.75 -0.25 1.60
N ARG A 65 2.81 -1.05 0.52
CA ARG A 65 3.46 -2.37 0.56
C ARG A 65 4.95 -2.27 0.88
N ALA A 66 5.64 -1.31 0.27
CA ALA A 66 7.06 -1.10 0.49
C ALA A 66 7.34 -0.73 1.95
N LEU A 67 6.48 0.10 2.57
CA LEU A 67 6.55 0.41 3.99
C LEU A 67 6.36 -0.85 4.85
N LEU A 68 5.36 -1.69 4.58
CA LEU A 68 5.16 -2.96 5.30
C LEU A 68 6.35 -3.92 5.13
N ALA A 69 6.89 -4.05 3.91
CA ALA A 69 8.08 -4.86 3.65
C ALA A 69 9.34 -4.34 4.37
N ASN A 70 9.45 -3.01 4.51
CA ASN A 70 10.54 -2.39 5.24
C ASN A 70 10.44 -2.65 6.76
N GLU A 71 9.23 -2.71 7.31
CA GLU A 71 8.98 -3.14 8.70
C GLU A 71 9.25 -4.64 8.89
N LEU A 72 8.86 -5.48 7.93
CA LEU A 72 9.20 -6.91 7.94
C LEU A 72 10.72 -7.13 7.99
N THR A 73 11.48 -6.35 7.21
CA THR A 73 12.95 -6.40 7.22
C THR A 73 13.51 -6.07 8.61
N VAL A 74 12.91 -5.13 9.35
CA VAL A 74 13.33 -4.82 10.73
C VAL A 74 13.14 -6.04 11.64
N ALA A 75 11.99 -6.71 11.56
CA ALA A 75 11.74 -7.93 12.31
C ALA A 75 12.76 -9.03 12.00
N GLN A 76 13.10 -9.21 10.73
CA GLN A 76 14.12 -10.17 10.28
C GLN A 76 15.51 -9.82 10.79
N LEU A 77 15.91 -8.54 10.77
CA LEU A 77 17.21 -8.08 11.25
C LEU A 77 17.37 -8.28 12.75
N LEU A 78 16.34 -7.97 13.55
CA LEU A 78 16.35 -8.25 14.99
C LEU A 78 16.36 -9.76 15.26
N GLY A 79 15.65 -10.54 14.44
CA GLY A 79 15.74 -12.01 14.45
C GLY A 79 17.14 -12.55 14.20
N LEU A 80 17.84 -11.98 13.22
CA LEU A 80 19.24 -12.34 12.95
C LEU A 80 20.17 -11.88 14.08
N ALA A 81 19.93 -10.71 14.66
CA ALA A 81 20.71 -10.17 15.75
C ALA A 81 20.65 -11.04 17.02
N SER A 82 19.43 -11.35 17.47
CA SER A 82 19.19 -12.23 18.62
C SER A 82 19.72 -13.65 18.38
N TRP A 83 19.51 -14.22 17.19
CA TRP A 83 20.12 -15.51 16.84
C TRP A 83 21.65 -15.47 16.88
N PHE A 84 22.27 -14.41 16.36
CA PHE A 84 23.73 -14.27 16.37
C PHE A 84 24.28 -14.15 17.80
N GLN A 85 23.63 -13.35 18.66
CA GLN A 85 23.99 -13.24 20.08
C GLN A 85 23.91 -14.61 20.77
N MET A 86 22.83 -15.36 20.56
CA MET A 86 22.68 -16.74 21.05
C MET A 86 23.82 -17.65 20.56
N MET A 87 24.21 -17.55 19.29
CA MET A 87 25.32 -18.35 18.74
C MET A 87 26.69 -17.96 19.34
N LYS A 88 26.88 -16.68 19.69
CA LYS A 88 28.06 -16.21 20.41
C LYS A 88 28.13 -16.81 21.81
N ASP A 89 27.02 -16.79 22.51
CA ASP A 89 26.94 -17.39 23.85
C ASP A 89 27.16 -18.90 23.82
N VAL A 90 26.59 -19.60 22.84
CA VAL A 90 26.88 -21.01 22.59
C VAL A 90 28.37 -21.23 22.40
N ALA A 91 29.05 -20.42 21.57
CA ALA A 91 30.48 -20.54 21.32
C ALA A 91 31.33 -20.29 22.58
N ASP A 92 31.00 -19.24 23.33
CA ASP A 92 31.72 -18.86 24.56
C ASP A 92 31.55 -19.93 25.66
N ARG A 93 30.35 -20.54 25.74
CA ARG A 93 30.01 -21.58 26.74
C ARG A 93 30.32 -23.00 26.26
N SER A 94 30.73 -23.18 25.00
CA SER A 94 31.05 -24.47 24.36
C SER A 94 32.18 -25.23 25.05
N ALA A 95 33.12 -24.53 25.69
CA ALA A 95 34.20 -25.15 26.47
C ALA A 95 33.67 -26.04 27.61
N MET A 96 32.46 -25.75 28.11
CA MET A 96 31.80 -26.52 29.17
C MET A 96 31.04 -27.74 28.59
N ALA A 97 30.24 -27.55 27.53
CA ALA A 97 29.41 -28.60 26.92
C ALA A 97 30.21 -29.66 26.14
N SER A 98 31.34 -29.26 25.53
CA SER A 98 32.23 -30.15 24.77
C SER A 98 32.85 -31.28 25.60
N SER A 99 32.91 -31.13 26.92
CA SER A 99 33.43 -32.13 27.84
C SER A 99 32.43 -33.28 28.12
N TRP A 100 31.12 -33.04 27.93
CA TRP A 100 30.06 -33.99 28.31
C TRP A 100 29.40 -34.67 27.10
N ILE A 101 29.45 -34.06 25.90
CA ILE A 101 28.83 -34.62 24.68
C ILE A 101 29.85 -34.60 23.52
N PRO A 102 30.53 -35.73 23.23
CA PRO A 102 31.59 -35.81 22.22
C PRO A 102 31.19 -35.36 20.80
N TYR A 103 29.92 -35.51 20.44
CA TYR A 103 29.39 -35.21 19.11
C TYR A 103 29.13 -33.71 18.86
N LEU A 104 28.87 -32.90 19.90
CA LEU A 104 28.68 -31.45 19.76
C LEU A 104 29.98 -30.71 19.46
N ASN A 105 31.11 -31.35 19.75
CA ASN A 105 32.46 -30.80 19.63
C ASN A 105 32.86 -30.46 18.17
N ALA A 106 32.28 -31.16 17.18
CA ALA A 106 32.49 -30.86 15.76
C ALA A 106 31.68 -29.64 15.28
N ILE A 107 30.50 -29.43 15.86
CA ILE A 107 29.58 -28.33 15.54
C ILE A 107 30.10 -27.02 16.16
N THR A 108 30.49 -27.06 17.44
CA THR A 108 30.96 -25.89 18.19
C THR A 108 32.29 -25.32 17.71
N ARG A 109 33.25 -26.17 17.31
CA ARG A 109 34.56 -25.70 16.79
C ARG A 109 34.44 -24.89 15.50
N ASN A 110 33.52 -25.24 14.62
CA ASN A 110 33.28 -24.49 13.38
C ASN A 110 32.51 -23.19 13.65
N ILE A 111 31.55 -23.20 14.58
CA ILE A 111 30.80 -22.01 15.00
C ILE A 111 31.72 -20.98 15.66
N ALA A 112 32.57 -21.40 16.61
CA ALA A 112 33.44 -20.47 17.34
C ALA A 112 34.38 -19.69 16.42
N ASN A 113 34.98 -20.37 15.43
CA ASN A 113 35.85 -19.73 14.44
C ASN A 113 35.10 -18.76 13.51
N VAL A 114 33.82 -19.00 13.24
CA VAL A 114 32.99 -18.15 12.38
C VAL A 114 32.46 -16.94 13.16
N VAL A 115 31.96 -17.15 14.37
CA VAL A 115 31.40 -16.09 15.22
C VAL A 115 32.47 -15.07 15.62
N GLN A 116 33.65 -15.52 16.07
CA GLN A 116 34.73 -14.63 16.52
C GLN A 116 35.27 -13.73 15.39
N ASN A 117 35.18 -14.18 14.14
CA ASN A 117 35.60 -13.40 12.97
C ASN A 117 34.50 -12.47 12.42
N ILE A 118 33.25 -12.67 12.82
CA ILE A 118 32.07 -11.99 12.25
C ILE A 118 31.40 -11.02 13.24
N GLU A 119 31.68 -11.12 14.54
CA GLU A 119 31.00 -10.33 15.58
C GLU A 119 31.04 -8.81 15.34
N ARG A 120 32.24 -8.22 15.23
CA ARG A 120 32.37 -6.77 15.01
C ARG A 120 31.75 -6.30 13.69
N PRO A 121 32.02 -6.91 12.52
CA PRO A 121 31.41 -6.46 11.27
C PRO A 121 29.89 -6.70 11.25
N PHE A 122 29.37 -7.72 11.95
CA PHE A 122 27.95 -8.03 11.95
C PHE A 122 27.09 -6.92 12.57
N TYR A 123 27.41 -6.49 13.79
CA TYR A 123 26.66 -5.40 14.43
C TYR A 123 26.79 -4.07 13.68
N GLN A 124 27.95 -3.78 13.09
CA GLN A 124 28.15 -2.60 12.24
C GLN A 124 27.28 -2.65 10.98
N VAL A 125 27.22 -3.80 10.32
CA VAL A 125 26.35 -4.01 9.15
C VAL A 125 24.88 -3.91 9.54
N LEU A 126 24.46 -4.51 10.64
CA LEU A 126 23.09 -4.40 11.13
C LEU A 126 22.69 -2.95 11.38
N GLN A 127 23.53 -2.18 12.08
CA GLN A 127 23.26 -0.76 12.33
C GLN A 127 23.21 0.06 11.03
N ALA A 128 24.11 -0.20 10.08
CA ALA A 128 24.11 0.46 8.78
C ALA A 128 22.84 0.14 7.97
N VAL A 129 22.41 -1.13 7.96
CA VAL A 129 21.17 -1.56 7.30
C VAL A 129 19.95 -0.94 7.98
N MET A 130 19.90 -0.89 9.31
CA MET A 130 18.82 -0.25 10.07
C MET A 130 18.75 1.26 9.81
N TYR A 131 19.89 1.94 9.66
CA TYR A 131 19.93 3.34 9.23
C TYR A 131 19.39 3.51 7.81
N PHE A 132 19.83 2.67 6.87
CA PHE A 132 19.35 2.68 5.49
C PHE A 132 17.84 2.41 5.41
N GLN A 133 17.34 1.45 6.18
CA GLN A 133 15.91 1.14 6.33
C GLN A 133 15.12 2.41 6.70
N ARG A 134 15.60 3.20 7.66
CA ARG A 134 14.92 4.45 8.05
C ARG A 134 14.96 5.50 6.97
N MET A 135 16.08 5.61 6.27
CA MET A 135 16.19 6.51 5.12
C MET A 135 15.15 6.13 4.06
N VAL A 136 14.99 4.83 3.76
CA VAL A 136 13.97 4.33 2.84
C VAL A 136 12.56 4.62 3.35
N THR A 137 12.25 4.34 4.62
CA THR A 137 10.94 4.67 5.22
C THR A 137 10.62 6.15 5.09
N ASN A 138 11.58 7.03 5.42
CA ASN A 138 11.40 8.47 5.33
C ASN A 138 11.23 8.94 3.89
N ALA A 139 12.02 8.39 2.96
CA ALA A 139 11.90 8.66 1.54
C ALA A 139 10.51 8.23 1.01
N LEU A 140 10.04 7.02 1.34
CA LEU A 140 8.73 6.52 0.94
C LEU A 140 7.59 7.40 1.49
N ARG A 141 7.64 7.76 2.77
CA ARG A 141 6.65 8.68 3.39
C ARG A 141 6.65 10.05 2.71
N ALA A 142 7.84 10.58 2.41
CA ALA A 142 7.97 11.83 1.66
C ALA A 142 7.40 11.69 0.24
N THR A 143 7.72 10.60 -0.47
CA THR A 143 7.18 10.31 -1.81
C THR A 143 5.66 10.26 -1.79
N GLN A 144 5.04 9.62 -0.80
CA GLN A 144 3.58 9.62 -0.68
C GLN A 144 3.03 11.04 -0.56
N TRP A 145 3.59 11.85 0.33
CA TRP A 145 3.16 13.24 0.51
C TRP A 145 3.34 14.07 -0.77
N TYR A 146 4.52 14.01 -1.41
CA TYR A 146 4.80 14.70 -2.67
C TYR A 146 3.90 14.25 -3.81
N ALA A 147 3.58 12.96 -3.88
CA ALA A 147 2.64 12.43 -4.85
C ALA A 147 1.26 13.08 -4.65
N ARG A 148 0.71 13.07 -3.43
CA ARG A 148 -0.58 13.71 -3.14
C ARG A 148 -0.59 15.17 -3.61
N VAL A 149 0.43 15.95 -3.23
CA VAL A 149 0.55 17.37 -3.59
C VAL A 149 0.69 17.54 -5.10
N GLY A 150 1.57 16.76 -5.72
CA GLY A 150 1.88 16.82 -7.14
C GLY A 150 0.65 16.49 -8.00
N PHE A 151 -0.11 15.44 -7.67
CA PHE A 151 -1.33 15.10 -8.39
C PHE A 151 -2.42 16.17 -8.23
N ALA A 152 -2.62 16.70 -7.02
CA ALA A 152 -3.57 17.79 -6.78
C ALA A 152 -3.27 19.04 -7.63
N MET A 153 -1.99 19.38 -7.83
CA MET A 153 -1.57 20.52 -8.66
C MET A 153 -1.58 20.21 -10.16
N THR A 154 -1.16 19.01 -10.55
CA THR A 154 -1.01 18.63 -11.96
C THR A 154 -2.33 18.34 -12.63
N LEU A 155 -3.33 17.87 -11.89
CA LEU A 155 -4.60 17.44 -12.48
C LEU A 155 -5.36 18.60 -13.15
N PRO A 156 -5.62 19.76 -12.51
CA PRO A 156 -6.22 20.92 -13.19
C PRO A 156 -5.38 21.42 -14.37
N LYS A 157 -4.05 21.53 -14.19
CA LYS A 157 -3.12 21.99 -15.24
C LYS A 157 -3.11 21.06 -16.46
N THR A 158 -3.20 19.75 -16.24
CA THR A 158 -3.27 18.76 -17.32
C THR A 158 -4.59 18.90 -18.07
N MET A 159 -5.70 19.16 -17.37
CA MET A 159 -6.99 19.43 -18.01
C MET A 159 -6.94 20.70 -18.86
N GLU A 160 -6.32 21.77 -18.37
CA GLU A 160 -6.09 22.99 -19.16
C GLU A 160 -5.26 22.72 -20.42
N GLN A 161 -4.20 21.93 -20.31
CA GLN A 161 -3.35 21.56 -21.45
C GLN A 161 -4.09 20.70 -22.48
N ILE A 162 -4.90 19.74 -22.04
CA ILE A 162 -5.75 18.94 -22.93
C ILE A 162 -6.76 19.86 -23.63
N MET A 163 -7.40 20.77 -22.89
CA MET A 163 -8.33 21.72 -23.49
C MET A 163 -7.63 22.62 -24.51
N ALA A 164 -6.43 23.13 -24.19
CA ALA A 164 -5.66 24.00 -25.08
C ALA A 164 -5.23 23.31 -26.39
N LYS A 165 -5.07 21.98 -26.39
CA LYS A 165 -4.76 21.20 -27.59
C LYS A 165 -5.95 21.03 -28.55
N HIS A 166 -7.18 21.24 -28.08
CA HIS A 166 -8.37 21.13 -28.91
C HIS A 166 -8.76 22.51 -29.47
N GLU A 167 -9.11 22.56 -30.75
CA GLU A 167 -9.43 23.79 -31.48
C GLU A 167 -10.85 24.31 -31.19
N LEU A 168 -11.21 24.50 -29.92
CA LEU A 168 -12.49 25.14 -29.57
C LEU A 168 -12.39 26.67 -29.67
N PRO A 169 -13.43 27.36 -30.18
CA PRO A 169 -13.58 28.81 -30.05
C PRO A 169 -13.54 29.24 -28.58
N GLN A 170 -13.02 30.44 -28.27
CA GLN A 170 -12.88 30.90 -26.88
C GLN A 170 -14.20 30.88 -26.09
N SER A 171 -15.34 31.17 -26.74
CA SER A 171 -16.67 31.12 -26.13
C SER A 171 -17.07 29.72 -25.65
N GLN A 172 -16.49 28.67 -26.23
CA GLN A 172 -16.76 27.27 -25.94
C GLN A 172 -15.70 26.60 -25.03
N ARG A 173 -14.67 27.34 -24.61
CA ARG A 173 -13.61 26.85 -23.69
C ARG A 173 -13.97 26.98 -22.22
N LYS A 174 -15.18 27.42 -21.88
CA LYS A 174 -15.63 27.45 -20.48
C LYS A 174 -15.86 26.02 -20.02
N TRP A 175 -15.05 25.53 -19.08
CA TRP A 175 -15.21 24.21 -18.51
C TRP A 175 -15.15 24.25 -16.99
N GLN A 176 -15.69 23.20 -16.36
CA GLN A 176 -15.61 22.97 -14.93
C GLN A 176 -15.22 21.53 -14.66
N LEU A 177 -14.49 21.32 -13.56
CA LEU A 177 -14.05 20.02 -13.12
C LEU A 177 -14.54 19.78 -11.71
N LEU A 178 -15.43 18.81 -11.60
CA LEU A 178 -16.19 18.52 -10.41
C LEU A 178 -15.83 17.11 -9.94
N HIS A 179 -15.81 16.91 -8.64
CA HIS A 179 -15.59 15.61 -8.01
C HIS A 179 -16.93 14.91 -7.78
N ALA A 180 -16.95 13.59 -7.91
CA ALA A 180 -18.07 12.74 -7.52
C ALA A 180 -17.57 11.58 -6.63
N PRO A 181 -18.31 11.20 -5.57
CA PRO A 181 -19.60 11.76 -5.14
C PRO A 181 -19.49 13.20 -4.58
N GLY A 182 -20.58 13.98 -4.68
CA GLY A 182 -20.72 15.31 -4.04
C GLY A 182 -20.73 16.56 -4.95
N ILE A 183 -20.30 16.49 -6.21
CA ILE A 183 -20.27 17.60 -7.19
C ILE A 183 -19.61 18.87 -6.60
N VAL A 184 -18.35 18.74 -6.16
CA VAL A 184 -17.55 19.86 -5.61
C VAL A 184 -16.34 20.13 -6.50
N PRO A 185 -15.86 21.39 -6.64
CA PRO A 185 -14.65 21.66 -7.40
C PRO A 185 -13.43 20.85 -6.95
N VAL A 186 -12.72 20.27 -7.93
CA VAL A 186 -11.44 19.58 -7.72
C VAL A 186 -10.34 20.60 -7.38
N PRO A 187 -9.35 20.28 -6.51
CA PRO A 187 -9.02 18.98 -5.93
C PRO A 187 -9.49 18.74 -4.48
N TRP A 188 -10.36 19.57 -3.92
CA TRP A 188 -10.56 19.61 -2.47
C TRP A 188 -11.04 18.29 -1.84
N LEU A 189 -12.06 17.65 -2.42
CA LEU A 189 -12.55 16.35 -1.93
C LEU A 189 -11.56 15.20 -2.14
N TRP A 190 -10.73 15.28 -3.18
CA TRP A 190 -9.74 14.25 -3.45
C TRP A 190 -8.64 14.21 -2.38
N TRP A 191 -8.23 15.40 -1.90
CA TRP A 191 -7.23 15.50 -0.84
C TRP A 191 -7.67 14.82 0.46
N THR A 192 -8.97 14.88 0.78
CA THR A 192 -9.53 14.29 2.00
C THR A 192 -10.02 12.86 1.82
N TYR A 193 -10.22 12.40 0.58
CA TYR A 193 -10.79 11.08 0.29
C TYR A 193 -9.94 9.92 0.83
N ILE A 194 -8.61 10.00 0.67
CA ILE A 194 -7.65 9.06 1.26
C ILE A 194 -6.96 9.79 2.43
N PRO A 195 -7.38 9.60 3.69
CA PRO A 195 -6.75 10.26 4.82
C PRO A 195 -5.36 9.66 5.12
N ALA A 196 -4.55 10.46 5.81
CA ALA A 196 -3.34 9.93 6.46
C ALA A 196 -3.78 9.07 7.65
N GLN A 197 -3.23 7.87 7.74
CA GLN A 197 -3.48 6.90 8.79
C GLN A 197 -2.20 6.64 9.59
N THR A 198 -2.42 6.22 10.83
CA THR A 198 -1.37 5.75 11.72
C THR A 198 -1.79 4.43 12.34
N SER A 199 -0.84 3.59 12.75
CA SER A 199 -1.11 2.35 13.50
C SER A 199 -2.07 2.55 14.69
N GLY A 200 -1.99 3.68 15.40
CA GLY A 200 -2.91 3.99 16.49
C GLY A 200 -4.32 4.45 16.08
N SER A 201 -4.56 4.77 14.81
CA SER A 201 -5.83 5.33 14.30
C SER A 201 -6.53 4.46 13.25
N ASP A 202 -5.92 3.35 12.85
CA ASP A 202 -6.36 2.53 11.71
C ASP A 202 -7.07 1.23 12.12
N GLN A 203 -7.68 1.23 13.30
CA GLN A 203 -8.40 0.07 13.87
C GLN A 203 -7.56 -1.22 13.89
N LYS A 204 -6.25 -1.10 14.11
CA LYS A 204 -5.27 -2.20 14.11
C LYS A 204 -5.12 -2.88 12.74
N LEU A 205 -5.46 -2.19 11.64
CA LEU A 205 -5.32 -2.74 10.30
C LEU A 205 -3.86 -3.00 9.96
N ALA A 206 -2.97 -2.00 10.12
CA ALA A 206 -1.55 -2.17 9.83
C ALA A 206 -0.92 -3.27 10.71
N HIS A 207 -1.28 -3.32 11.99
CA HIS A 207 -0.82 -4.35 12.91
C HIS A 207 -1.22 -5.75 12.41
N ARG A 208 -2.49 -5.95 12.07
CA ARG A 208 -3.00 -7.22 11.55
C ARG A 208 -2.31 -7.62 10.25
N LEU A 209 -2.21 -6.70 9.29
CA LEU A 209 -1.53 -6.94 8.01
C LEU A 209 -0.07 -7.33 8.24
N MET A 210 0.62 -6.65 9.15
CA MET A 210 2.01 -6.96 9.50
C MET A 210 2.16 -8.36 10.07
N LEU A 211 1.35 -8.74 11.07
CA LEU A 211 1.39 -10.09 11.67
C LEU A 211 1.09 -11.20 10.64
N HIS A 212 0.14 -10.98 9.73
CA HIS A 212 -0.13 -11.94 8.65
C HIS A 212 1.03 -12.02 7.65
N SER A 213 1.73 -10.91 7.41
CA SER A 213 2.85 -10.80 6.46
C SER A 213 4.17 -11.33 7.00
N LEU A 214 4.29 -11.60 8.32
CA LEU A 214 5.49 -12.19 8.90
C LEU A 214 5.78 -13.56 8.24
N ASP A 215 7.02 -13.73 7.80
CA ASP A 215 7.52 -14.97 7.23
C ASP A 215 7.75 -16.03 8.34
N PRO A 216 7.93 -17.32 7.99
CA PRO A 216 8.14 -18.38 8.99
C PRO A 216 9.31 -18.11 9.92
N PHE A 217 10.43 -17.58 9.41
CA PHE A 217 11.59 -17.24 10.23
C PHE A 217 11.26 -16.10 11.19
N SER A 218 10.54 -15.06 10.79
CA SER A 218 10.17 -14.01 11.74
C SER A 218 9.13 -14.47 12.78
N LYS A 219 8.19 -15.35 12.41
CA LYS A 219 7.12 -15.84 13.31
C LYS A 219 7.63 -16.81 14.38
N LYS A 220 8.31 -17.90 13.97
CA LYS A 220 8.72 -18.97 14.88
C LYS A 220 9.95 -19.69 14.32
N ARG A 221 11.02 -19.70 15.10
CA ARG A 221 12.29 -20.35 14.78
C ARG A 221 12.64 -21.43 15.80
N SER A 222 11.65 -22.11 16.34
CA SER A 222 11.87 -23.15 17.36
C SER A 222 11.91 -24.53 16.73
N TYR A 223 12.97 -25.29 17.02
CA TYR A 223 13.22 -26.62 16.49
C TYR A 223 14.26 -27.35 17.35
N GLU A 224 14.23 -28.68 17.30
CA GLU A 224 15.22 -29.54 17.95
C GLU A 224 16.51 -29.54 17.12
N TRP A 225 17.63 -29.18 17.75
CA TRP A 225 18.97 -29.29 17.16
C TRP A 225 19.49 -30.72 17.21
N PHE A 226 19.12 -31.45 18.25
CA PHE A 226 19.57 -32.80 18.51
C PHE A 226 18.60 -33.51 19.46
N ASP A 227 18.30 -34.77 19.18
CA ASP A 227 17.55 -35.65 20.08
C ASP A 227 18.25 -37.01 20.14
N ALA A 228 18.58 -37.44 21.35
CA ALA A 228 19.05 -38.78 21.67
C ALA A 228 18.48 -39.21 23.02
N VAL A 229 18.56 -40.52 23.32
CA VAL A 229 17.82 -41.21 24.39
C VAL A 229 17.55 -40.39 25.66
N GLN A 230 18.57 -39.73 26.24
CA GLN A 230 18.43 -38.93 27.47
C GLN A 230 18.77 -37.45 27.29
N ILE A 231 19.13 -37.00 26.10
CA ILE A 231 19.63 -35.64 25.85
C ILE A 231 18.93 -35.05 24.64
N GLU A 232 18.30 -33.91 24.85
CA GLU A 232 17.65 -33.13 23.82
C GLU A 232 18.24 -31.72 23.80
N VAL A 233 18.46 -31.16 22.62
CA VAL A 233 18.93 -29.78 22.46
C VAL A 233 17.85 -29.02 21.74
N GLU A 234 17.13 -28.18 22.48
CA GLU A 234 16.01 -27.45 21.94
C GLU A 234 16.39 -25.99 21.73
N LYS A 235 16.21 -25.53 20.49
CA LYS A 235 16.33 -24.11 20.15
C LYS A 235 14.94 -23.53 20.06
N ALA A 236 14.73 -22.38 20.70
CA ALA A 236 13.49 -21.61 20.62
C ALA A 236 13.76 -20.17 20.24
N GLY A 237 12.88 -19.56 19.44
CA GLY A 237 13.00 -18.14 19.13
C GLY A 237 11.94 -17.62 18.16
N GLY A 238 11.86 -16.31 18.04
CA GLY A 238 10.92 -15.61 17.17
C GLY A 238 11.02 -14.10 17.32
N ALA A 239 10.25 -13.37 16.52
CA ALA A 239 10.08 -11.93 16.65
C ALA A 239 8.64 -11.59 17.06
N ARG A 240 8.49 -10.50 17.82
CA ARG A 240 7.21 -9.99 18.31
C ARG A 240 7.10 -8.50 17.92
N LEU A 241 5.96 -8.14 17.36
CA LEU A 241 5.53 -6.75 17.21
C LEU A 241 4.66 -6.39 18.41
N GLN A 242 5.06 -5.39 19.17
CA GLN A 242 4.24 -4.80 20.21
C GLN A 242 3.80 -3.41 19.76
N GLU A 243 2.54 -3.11 20.00
CA GLU A 243 1.94 -1.82 19.69
C GLU A 243 1.48 -1.16 20.98
N ALA A 244 2.07 -0.01 21.30
CA ALA A 244 1.70 0.79 22.44
C ALA A 244 0.32 1.45 22.24
N ASN A 245 -0.31 1.89 23.33
CA ASN A 245 -1.63 2.54 23.30
C ASN A 245 -1.67 3.81 22.44
N ASN A 246 -0.52 4.45 22.23
CA ASN A 246 -0.36 5.63 21.39
C ASN A 246 -0.12 5.28 19.90
N GLY A 247 -0.15 3.99 19.54
CA GLY A 247 0.10 3.45 18.21
C GLY A 247 1.58 3.31 17.84
N GLU A 248 2.52 3.50 18.75
CA GLU A 248 3.94 3.28 18.46
C GLU A 248 4.24 1.79 18.38
N TRP A 249 5.06 1.42 17.39
CA TRP A 249 5.49 0.06 17.18
C TRP A 249 6.87 -0.15 17.78
N THR A 250 6.99 -1.25 18.51
CA THR A 250 8.24 -1.76 19.05
C THR A 250 8.43 -3.18 18.55
N TRP A 251 9.64 -3.45 18.08
CA TRP A 251 10.01 -4.77 17.60
C TRP A 251 10.95 -5.40 18.60
N GLN A 252 10.64 -6.64 18.97
CA GLN A 252 11.43 -7.41 19.91
C GLN A 252 11.73 -8.77 19.27
N SER A 253 12.89 -9.34 19.57
CA SER A 253 13.25 -10.67 19.13
C SER A 253 14.10 -11.37 20.17
N MET A 254 13.87 -12.66 20.33
CA MET A 254 14.61 -13.49 21.26
C MET A 254 14.88 -14.86 20.64
N ASP A 255 16.07 -15.37 20.88
CA ASP A 255 16.51 -16.71 20.52
C ASP A 255 17.27 -17.33 21.71
N THR A 256 16.98 -18.59 22.00
CA THR A 256 17.51 -19.33 23.15
C THR A 256 17.81 -20.76 22.72
N VAL A 257 18.79 -21.37 23.36
CA VAL A 257 19.08 -22.79 23.24
C VAL A 257 19.51 -23.36 24.58
N SER A 258 18.91 -24.50 24.93
CA SER A 258 19.23 -25.22 26.15
C SER A 258 19.40 -26.71 25.84
N ILE A 259 20.19 -27.37 26.68
CA ILE A 259 20.34 -28.83 26.71
C ILE A 259 19.40 -29.36 27.78
N HIS A 260 18.48 -30.23 27.42
CA HIS A 260 17.55 -30.90 28.33
C HIS A 260 18.02 -32.32 28.59
N VAL A 261 18.22 -32.66 29.86
CA VAL A 261 18.59 -34.02 30.26
C VAL A 261 17.37 -34.69 30.87
N ARG A 262 16.85 -35.72 30.19
CA ARG A 262 15.65 -36.44 30.63
C ARG A 262 15.98 -37.37 31.79
N GLY A 263 15.42 -37.07 32.96
CA GLY A 263 15.37 -37.98 34.11
C GLY A 263 14.18 -38.95 34.01
N LEU A 264 13.95 -39.72 35.09
CA LEU A 264 12.84 -40.69 35.15
C LEU A 264 11.45 -40.04 35.29
N LEU A 265 11.37 -38.80 35.79
CA LEU A 265 10.12 -38.09 36.08
C LEU A 265 10.14 -36.59 35.72
N ASP A 266 11.32 -36.02 35.49
CA ASP A 266 11.52 -34.59 35.20
C ASP A 266 12.70 -34.41 34.23
N SER A 267 12.80 -33.24 33.59
CA SER A 267 13.91 -32.88 32.70
C SER A 267 14.65 -31.67 33.26
N ASP A 268 15.97 -31.81 33.42
CA ASP A 268 16.83 -30.71 33.86
C ASP A 268 17.26 -29.87 32.64
N GLU A 269 17.00 -28.56 32.69
CA GLU A 269 17.43 -27.59 31.67
C GLU A 269 18.82 -27.06 32.01
N TYR A 270 19.76 -27.21 31.09
CA TYR A 270 21.08 -26.58 31.10
C TYR A 270 21.13 -25.51 30.02
N PRO A 271 20.99 -24.21 30.37
CA PRO A 271 21.02 -23.13 29.41
C PRO A 271 22.39 -23.06 28.72
N TRP A 272 22.38 -23.03 27.39
CA TRP A 272 23.60 -23.07 26.58
C TRP A 272 23.87 -21.76 25.83
N GLY A 273 22.83 -21.08 25.38
CA GLY A 273 22.98 -19.72 24.87
C GLY A 273 21.66 -18.99 24.74
N ASP A 274 21.76 -17.67 24.74
CA ASP A 274 20.63 -16.76 24.72
C ASP A 274 20.98 -15.48 23.97
N GLY A 275 19.95 -14.84 23.43
CA GLY A 275 20.08 -13.57 22.75
C GLY A 275 18.72 -12.90 22.67
N ALA A 276 18.66 -11.65 23.10
CA ALA A 276 17.44 -10.87 23.11
C ALA A 276 17.75 -9.46 22.64
N THR A 277 16.94 -8.98 21.69
CA THR A 277 17.17 -7.71 21.02
C THR A 277 15.86 -6.97 20.86
N TYR A 278 15.92 -5.65 20.93
CA TYR A 278 14.74 -4.83 20.73
C TYR A 278 15.03 -3.51 20.03
N LEU A 279 13.99 -2.97 19.40
CA LEU A 279 13.92 -1.63 18.84
C LEU A 279 12.72 -0.92 19.46
N GLY A 280 12.99 0.18 20.17
CA GLY A 280 12.00 0.89 20.97
C GLY A 280 12.06 0.44 22.42
N ASP A 281 11.03 -0.28 22.87
CA ASP A 281 10.90 -0.69 24.27
C ASP A 281 11.47 -2.09 24.52
N GLU A 282 12.09 -2.26 25.69
CA GLU A 282 12.62 -3.55 26.16
C GLU A 282 11.51 -4.60 26.38
N ILE A 283 11.89 -5.87 26.43
CA ILE A 283 10.98 -6.97 26.74
C ILE A 283 10.73 -6.97 28.25
N ALA A 284 9.65 -6.31 28.68
CA ALA A 284 9.23 -6.26 30.08
C ALA A 284 8.33 -7.45 30.48
N ASP A 285 7.52 -7.93 29.54
CA ASP A 285 6.52 -8.98 29.73
C ASP A 285 6.64 -10.08 28.68
N LEU A 286 6.35 -11.31 29.12
CA LEU A 286 6.46 -12.53 28.31
C LEU A 286 5.23 -13.42 28.51
N SER A 287 4.59 -13.78 27.41
CA SER A 287 3.62 -14.86 27.34
C SER A 287 4.30 -16.20 27.05
N ALA A 288 3.64 -17.31 27.40
CA ALA A 288 4.08 -18.66 27.06
C ALA A 288 4.17 -18.93 25.53
N GLN A 289 3.53 -18.07 24.73
CA GLN A 289 3.48 -18.19 23.27
C GLN A 289 4.50 -17.29 22.56
N ASP A 290 5.12 -16.36 23.29
CA ASP A 290 6.01 -15.37 22.71
C ASP A 290 7.34 -15.99 22.27
N PHE A 291 7.95 -15.37 21.26
CA PHE A 291 9.26 -15.73 20.70
C PHE A 291 9.42 -17.24 20.45
N GLY A 292 8.40 -17.85 19.84
CA GLY A 292 8.42 -19.28 19.53
C GLY A 292 8.31 -20.19 20.74
N GLN A 293 7.67 -19.74 21.82
CA GLN A 293 7.49 -20.47 23.09
C GLN A 293 8.79 -20.65 23.88
N THR A 294 9.73 -19.72 23.75
CA THR A 294 11.02 -19.77 24.47
C THR A 294 10.85 -19.92 25.98
N SER A 295 9.89 -19.22 26.58
CA SER A 295 9.61 -19.29 28.02
C SER A 295 9.07 -20.65 28.47
N LYS A 296 8.53 -21.46 27.56
CA LYS A 296 8.04 -22.83 27.81
C LYS A 296 9.12 -23.88 27.55
N ILE A 297 9.88 -23.70 26.47
CA ILE A 297 10.89 -24.66 25.99
C ILE A 297 12.18 -24.50 26.80
N ASN A 298 12.68 -23.26 26.95
CA ASN A 298 13.95 -22.92 27.57
C ASN A 298 13.76 -21.83 28.67
N PRO A 299 13.06 -22.13 29.78
CA PRO A 299 12.69 -21.13 30.79
C PRO A 299 13.88 -20.45 31.47
N THR A 300 15.01 -21.14 31.65
CA THR A 300 16.22 -20.62 32.29
C THR A 300 17.01 -19.75 31.32
N ALA A 301 17.23 -20.22 30.08
CA ALA A 301 17.89 -19.40 29.05
C ALA A 301 17.06 -18.14 28.71
N THR A 302 15.73 -18.23 28.76
CA THR A 302 14.85 -17.06 28.59
C THR A 302 15.14 -15.98 29.63
N LYS A 303 15.34 -16.36 30.90
CA LYS A 303 15.65 -15.40 31.97
C LYS A 303 17.00 -14.72 31.76
N TRP A 304 17.99 -15.44 31.22
CA TRP A 304 19.30 -14.87 30.89
C TRP A 304 19.19 -13.90 29.70
N GLY A 305 18.47 -14.29 28.65
CA GLY A 305 18.21 -13.38 27.53
C GLY A 305 17.51 -12.10 27.96
N LEU A 306 16.58 -12.17 28.92
CA LEU A 306 15.93 -10.98 29.49
C LEU A 306 16.85 -10.07 30.31
N SER A 307 17.90 -10.60 30.94
CA SER A 307 18.87 -9.76 31.65
C SER A 307 19.85 -9.10 30.69
N ASP A 308 20.15 -9.76 29.58
CA ASP A 308 21.23 -9.40 28.66
C ASP A 308 20.69 -8.86 27.32
N GLN A 309 19.56 -8.13 27.39
CA GLN A 309 18.89 -7.57 26.22
C GLN A 309 19.68 -6.44 25.56
N ASP A 310 19.87 -6.53 24.25
CA ASP A 310 20.56 -5.52 23.44
C ASP A 310 19.57 -4.57 22.75
N SER A 311 19.77 -3.27 22.96
CA SER A 311 19.00 -2.23 22.28
C SER A 311 19.59 -1.88 20.91
N PHE A 312 18.74 -1.78 19.90
CA PHE A 312 19.12 -1.17 18.63
C PHE A 312 18.76 0.31 18.60
N ALA A 313 19.70 1.14 18.18
CA ALA A 313 19.52 2.59 18.12
C ALA A 313 18.29 2.92 17.27
N GLY A 314 17.27 3.57 17.85
CA GLY A 314 16.03 3.99 17.20
C GLY A 314 14.83 3.74 18.11
N GLY A 315 14.07 4.79 18.40
CA GLY A 315 12.90 4.69 19.28
C GLY A 315 11.69 4.05 18.60
N ALA A 316 10.68 3.74 19.42
CA ALA A 316 9.37 3.33 18.95
C ALA A 316 8.81 4.38 17.96
N GLN A 317 8.24 3.93 16.85
CA GLN A 317 7.68 4.84 15.85
C GLN A 317 6.28 4.41 15.45
N ARG A 318 5.42 5.39 15.17
CA ARG A 318 4.12 5.13 14.56
C ARG A 318 4.29 4.75 13.09
N PHE A 319 3.61 3.70 12.66
CA PHE A 319 3.51 3.35 11.26
C PHE A 319 2.56 4.35 10.57
N ARG A 320 3.10 5.27 9.77
CA ARG A 320 2.33 6.31 9.06
C ARG A 320 2.23 5.98 7.58
N TYR A 321 1.02 6.04 7.04
CA TYR A 321 0.73 5.70 5.65
C TYR A 321 -0.58 6.36 5.19
N PHE A 322 -0.91 6.29 3.91
CA PHE A 322 -2.19 6.79 3.39
C PHE A 322 -3.11 5.63 3.07
N ASN A 323 -4.27 5.58 3.72
CA ASN A 323 -5.22 4.51 3.49
C ASN A 323 -6.65 4.91 3.84
N ARG A 324 -7.60 4.18 3.26
CA ARG A 324 -9.01 4.20 3.62
C ARG A 324 -9.41 2.75 3.89
N GLU A 325 -9.95 2.49 5.07
CA GLU A 325 -10.28 1.14 5.52
C GLU A 325 -11.39 0.48 4.68
N SER A 326 -12.40 1.27 4.29
CA SER A 326 -13.47 0.83 3.40
C SER A 326 -13.43 1.59 2.08
N LEU A 327 -13.31 0.84 0.98
CA LEU A 327 -13.29 1.33 -0.40
C LEU A 327 -14.41 0.63 -1.19
N GLU A 328 -15.66 0.93 -0.84
CA GLU A 328 -16.82 0.39 -1.55
C GLU A 328 -16.92 0.95 -2.98
N PRO A 329 -17.42 0.15 -3.96
CA PRO A 329 -17.53 0.59 -5.35
C PRO A 329 -18.29 1.89 -5.56
N ASP A 330 -19.33 2.15 -4.75
CA ASP A 330 -20.17 3.34 -4.86
C ASP A 330 -19.45 4.62 -4.38
N ASP A 331 -18.42 4.46 -3.56
CA ASP A 331 -17.63 5.55 -2.98
C ASP A 331 -16.39 5.90 -3.83
N TRP A 332 -16.08 5.11 -4.87
CA TRP A 332 -14.86 5.30 -5.63
C TRP A 332 -14.81 6.69 -6.28
N PRO A 333 -13.65 7.35 -6.19
CA PRO A 333 -13.47 8.72 -6.62
C PRO A 333 -13.67 8.81 -8.13
N SER A 334 -14.47 9.78 -8.54
CA SER A 334 -14.74 10.07 -9.93
C SER A 334 -14.72 11.56 -10.21
N VAL A 335 -14.54 11.88 -11.47
CA VAL A 335 -14.36 13.24 -11.97
C VAL A 335 -15.39 13.47 -13.06
N ILE A 336 -16.07 14.60 -12.96
CA ILE A 336 -17.03 15.09 -13.93
C ILE A 336 -16.44 16.31 -14.60
N VAL A 337 -16.29 16.25 -15.91
CA VAL A 337 -15.90 17.38 -16.75
C VAL A 337 -17.16 17.94 -17.39
N VAL A 338 -17.38 19.23 -17.22
CA VAL A 338 -18.55 19.91 -17.76
C VAL A 338 -18.12 21.00 -18.73
N LEU A 339 -18.56 20.87 -19.98
CA LEU A 339 -18.43 21.84 -21.07
C LEU A 339 -19.82 22.43 -21.40
N PRO A 340 -19.90 23.50 -22.23
CA PRO A 340 -21.18 24.16 -22.50
C PRO A 340 -22.23 23.27 -23.16
N GLN A 341 -21.82 22.30 -23.99
CA GLN A 341 -22.72 21.40 -24.72
C GLN A 341 -22.42 19.91 -24.46
N ALA A 342 -21.58 19.59 -23.48
CA ALA A 342 -21.15 18.22 -23.21
C ALA A 342 -20.79 18.00 -21.74
N VAL A 343 -21.02 16.78 -21.27
CA VAL A 343 -20.65 16.35 -19.92
C VAL A 343 -20.07 14.95 -20.00
N ALA A 344 -18.94 14.73 -19.35
CA ALA A 344 -18.32 13.42 -19.25
C ALA A 344 -17.98 13.11 -17.80
N LYS A 345 -18.13 11.84 -17.42
CA LYS A 345 -17.72 11.33 -16.12
C LYS A 345 -16.73 10.18 -16.32
N ALA A 346 -15.67 10.17 -15.52
CA ALA A 346 -14.76 9.05 -15.45
C ALA A 346 -14.33 8.84 -13.99
N GLY A 347 -14.18 7.59 -13.59
CA GLY A 347 -13.79 7.22 -12.24
C GLY A 347 -12.64 6.25 -12.23
N VAL A 348 -12.14 5.99 -11.04
CA VAL A 348 -11.24 4.87 -10.80
C VAL A 348 -12.06 3.61 -10.52
N VAL A 349 -11.53 2.47 -10.96
CA VAL A 349 -12.10 1.16 -10.72
C VAL A 349 -11.02 0.22 -10.27
N TYR A 350 -11.29 -0.53 -9.22
CA TYR A 350 -10.40 -1.58 -8.77
C TYR A 350 -10.79 -2.90 -9.42
N SER A 351 -9.85 -3.54 -10.10
CA SER A 351 -10.09 -4.85 -10.71
C SER A 351 -8.80 -5.65 -10.76
N ARG A 352 -8.86 -6.89 -10.25
CA ARG A 352 -7.81 -7.89 -10.39
C ARG A 352 -8.16 -8.84 -11.54
N PRO A 353 -7.45 -8.76 -12.68
CA PRO A 353 -7.69 -9.70 -13.77
C PRO A 353 -7.25 -11.12 -13.38
N SER A 354 -8.19 -12.05 -13.30
CA SER A 354 -7.92 -13.45 -12.93
C SER A 354 -6.99 -14.15 -13.92
N THR A 355 -7.02 -13.77 -15.19
CA THR A 355 -6.18 -14.35 -16.26
C THR A 355 -4.68 -14.09 -16.04
N TRP A 356 -4.31 -12.89 -15.57
CA TRP A 356 -2.90 -12.51 -15.41
C TRP A 356 -2.43 -12.55 -13.95
N PHE A 357 -3.35 -12.37 -13.00
CA PHE A 357 -3.04 -12.35 -11.59
C PHE A 357 -4.01 -13.26 -10.82
N PRO A 358 -4.02 -14.59 -11.09
CA PRO A 358 -4.87 -15.50 -10.35
C PRO A 358 -4.51 -15.48 -8.86
N ARG A 359 -5.50 -15.71 -8.01
CA ARG A 359 -5.27 -15.98 -6.59
C ARG A 359 -5.33 -17.48 -6.35
N ALA A 360 -4.42 -17.98 -5.52
CA ALA A 360 -4.40 -19.39 -5.15
C ALA A 360 -5.58 -19.81 -4.27
N ASP A 361 -6.22 -18.85 -3.59
CA ASP A 361 -7.35 -19.08 -2.69
C ASP A 361 -8.73 -18.89 -3.35
N GLU A 362 -8.76 -18.58 -4.65
CA GLU A 362 -9.98 -18.33 -5.44
C GLU A 362 -10.91 -17.23 -4.87
N GLN A 363 -10.45 -16.44 -3.90
CA GLN A 363 -11.28 -15.41 -3.27
C GLN A 363 -11.29 -14.12 -4.07
N HIS A 364 -12.41 -13.39 -4.04
CA HIS A 364 -12.46 -12.06 -4.63
C HIS A 364 -11.63 -11.07 -3.81
N GLU A 365 -10.70 -10.37 -4.46
CA GLU A 365 -9.98 -9.29 -3.79
C GLU A 365 -10.84 -8.03 -3.71
N GLN A 366 -11.01 -7.50 -2.49
CA GLN A 366 -11.65 -6.22 -2.25
C GLN A 366 -10.71 -5.07 -2.59
N ALA A 367 -11.28 -3.94 -2.99
CA ALA A 367 -10.51 -2.74 -3.28
C ALA A 367 -9.67 -2.32 -2.07
N ASN A 368 -8.38 -2.08 -2.31
CA ASN A 368 -7.44 -1.74 -1.26
C ASN A 368 -6.30 -0.85 -1.79
N LEU A 369 -5.58 -0.21 -0.87
CA LEU A 369 -4.38 0.56 -1.14
C LEU A 369 -3.13 -0.23 -0.74
N PHE A 370 -3.12 -1.54 -1.00
CA PHE A 370 -1.96 -2.43 -0.88
C PHE A 370 -1.71 -3.23 -2.16
N ASN A 371 -2.56 -3.08 -3.18
CA ASN A 371 -2.38 -3.68 -4.49
C ASN A 371 -2.66 -2.64 -5.57
N SER A 372 -1.70 -2.47 -6.48
CA SER A 372 -1.75 -1.45 -7.53
C SER A 372 -2.55 -1.93 -8.74
N LEU A 373 -3.86 -2.13 -8.52
CA LEU A 373 -4.80 -2.66 -9.50
C LEU A 373 -5.93 -1.66 -9.83
N TRP A 374 -5.69 -0.37 -9.58
CA TRP A 374 -6.59 0.70 -9.92
C TRP A 374 -6.46 1.08 -11.40
N GLN A 375 -7.58 1.22 -12.07
CA GLN A 375 -7.69 1.54 -13.50
C GLN A 375 -8.66 2.71 -13.69
N SER A 376 -8.54 3.44 -14.79
CA SER A 376 -9.52 4.45 -15.16
C SER A 376 -10.64 3.84 -16.00
N GLN A 377 -11.87 4.32 -15.79
CA GLN A 377 -13.01 3.93 -16.60
C GLN A 377 -13.93 5.12 -16.84
N LEU A 378 -14.40 5.27 -18.09
CA LEU A 378 -15.52 6.17 -18.40
C LEU A 378 -16.80 5.63 -17.74
N GLN A 379 -17.54 6.51 -17.10
CA GLN A 379 -18.73 6.17 -16.33
C GLN A 379 -19.92 6.99 -16.81
N SER A 380 -21.11 6.44 -16.62
CA SER A 380 -22.36 7.19 -16.85
C SER A 380 -22.68 8.08 -15.66
N LEU A 381 -23.26 9.25 -15.93
CA LEU A 381 -23.85 10.11 -14.90
C LEU A 381 -25.07 9.40 -14.27
N SER A 382 -25.10 9.36 -12.94
CA SER A 382 -26.24 8.93 -12.15
C SER A 382 -27.44 9.87 -12.32
N GLN A 383 -28.64 9.40 -11.98
CA GLN A 383 -29.85 10.24 -12.06
C GLN A 383 -29.74 11.51 -11.19
N PHE A 384 -29.15 11.38 -10.01
CA PHE A 384 -28.90 12.50 -9.10
C PHE A 384 -27.96 13.54 -9.71
N GLU A 385 -26.83 13.11 -10.27
CA GLU A 385 -25.86 14.00 -10.92
C GLU A 385 -26.47 14.72 -12.12
N ARG A 386 -27.23 14.00 -12.97
CA ARG A 386 -27.94 14.62 -14.10
C ARG A 386 -28.89 15.72 -13.64
N THR A 387 -29.62 15.47 -12.56
CA THR A 387 -30.58 16.43 -12.01
C THR A 387 -29.84 17.68 -11.55
N LEU A 388 -28.84 17.54 -10.68
CA LEU A 388 -28.06 18.66 -10.15
C LEU A 388 -27.39 19.51 -11.24
N LEU A 389 -26.71 18.86 -12.19
CA LEU A 389 -26.04 19.56 -13.28
C LEU A 389 -27.05 20.29 -14.17
N SER A 390 -28.23 19.70 -14.42
CA SER A 390 -29.29 20.36 -15.19
C SER A 390 -29.82 21.61 -14.51
N THR A 391 -29.98 21.61 -13.18
CA THR A 391 -30.42 22.79 -12.42
C THR A 391 -29.35 23.87 -12.46
N GLN A 392 -28.09 23.52 -12.20
CA GLN A 392 -26.98 24.47 -12.16
C GLN A 392 -26.72 25.12 -13.54
N TYR A 393 -26.79 24.36 -14.63
CA TYR A 393 -26.63 24.90 -15.99
C TYR A 393 -27.82 25.74 -16.44
N ARG A 394 -29.05 25.36 -16.07
CA ARG A 394 -30.26 26.12 -16.42
C ARG A 394 -30.28 27.52 -15.78
N TYR A 395 -29.72 27.70 -14.58
CA TYR A 395 -29.58 29.04 -13.97
C TYR A 395 -28.49 29.91 -14.62
N SER A 396 -27.39 29.32 -15.10
CA SER A 396 -26.30 30.07 -15.76
C SER A 396 -26.65 30.64 -17.14
N HIS A 397 -27.69 30.11 -17.79
CA HIS A 397 -28.18 30.57 -19.10
C HIS A 397 -29.45 31.45 -19.01
N ALA A 398 -30.04 31.60 -17.81
CA ALA A 398 -31.22 32.45 -17.57
C ALA A 398 -30.87 33.89 -17.15
N SER A 399 -29.57 34.22 -17.08
CA SER A 399 -29.04 35.54 -16.71
C SER A 399 -28.32 36.21 -17.89
N PHE A 400 -29.07 36.39 -18.98
CA PHE A 400 -28.74 37.33 -20.07
C PHE A 400 -30.00 38.06 -20.51
#